data_AF-X1P340-F1
#
_entry.id   AF-X1P340-F1
#
_cell.length_a   1.000
_cell.length_b   1.000
_cell.length_c   1.000
_cell.angle_alpha   90.00
_cell.angle_beta   90.00
_cell.angle_gamma   90.00
#
_symmetry.space_group_name_H-M   'P 1'
#
loop_
_entity.id
_entity.type
_entity.pdbx_description
1 polymer ?
#
loop_
_entity_poly.entity_id
_entity_poly.type
_entity_poly.pdbx_seq_one_letter_code
_entity_poly.pdbx_strand_id
1 'polypeptide(L)'
;MISTGNQIGNTVYSAFIRPYNQTECNGHTSPKGHLQEYDLGWLVKDAPGIAKEWVREHGKDKSFILYFFFHWGNGTKVIHGSIITDDDYNFERAFYSQNSFKSRSIIDEARKYVTNN
;
A
#
# COMPACT_ATOMS: atom_id res chain seq x y z
N MET A 1 -2.63 15.52 3.24
CA MET A 1 -1.44 15.77 2.40
C MET A 1 -1.36 14.62 1.43
N ILE A 2 -1.70 14.86 0.17
CA ILE A 2 -1.47 13.90 -0.91
C ILE A 2 -0.12 14.27 -1.49
N SER A 3 0.94 13.59 -1.07
CA SER A 3 2.27 13.71 -1.66
C SER A 3 2.45 12.60 -2.68
N THR A 4 3.00 12.91 -3.85
CA THR A 4 3.38 11.91 -4.85
C THR A 4 4.61 11.13 -4.39
N GLY A 5 4.52 9.81 -4.36
CA GLY A 5 5.61 8.90 -4.01
C GLY A 5 5.41 8.19 -2.67
N ASN A 6 6.50 7.68 -2.13
CA ASN A 6 6.49 6.89 -0.90
C ASN A 6 6.28 7.79 0.33
N GLN A 7 5.31 7.46 1.17
CA GLN A 7 5.04 8.19 2.41
C GLN A 7 5.61 7.44 3.62
N ILE A 8 6.31 8.17 4.49
CA ILE A 8 6.73 7.70 5.82
C ILE A 8 6.15 8.65 6.87
N GLY A 9 5.15 8.18 7.61
CA GLY A 9 4.54 8.90 8.71
C GLY A 9 4.49 8.07 10.00
N ASN A 10 4.23 8.72 11.13
CA ASN A 10 4.18 8.05 12.44
C ASN A 10 3.07 6.99 12.56
N THR A 11 2.06 7.06 11.68
CA THR A 11 0.86 6.20 11.70
C THR A 11 0.48 5.62 10.34
N VAL A 12 1.22 5.94 9.29
CA VAL A 12 0.94 5.49 7.93
C VAL A 12 2.23 5.39 7.15
N TYR A 13 2.42 4.29 6.43
CA TYR A 13 3.38 4.20 5.34
C TYR A 13 2.65 3.95 4.03
N SER A 14 3.20 4.46 2.93
CA SER A 14 2.71 4.14 1.59
C SER A 14 3.86 3.89 0.63
N ALA A 15 3.62 3.02 -0.35
CA ALA A 15 4.55 2.81 -1.47
C ALA A 15 3.81 2.85 -2.80
N PHE A 16 4.45 3.47 -3.80
CA PHE A 16 4.07 3.31 -5.20
C PHE A 16 4.58 1.97 -5.71
N ILE A 17 3.68 1.12 -6.17
CA ILE A 17 3.94 -0.25 -6.61
C ILE A 17 3.82 -0.30 -8.13
N ARG A 18 4.93 -0.62 -8.79
CA ARG A 18 4.98 -0.73 -10.25
C ARG A 18 4.23 -1.96 -10.76
N PRO A 19 3.81 -1.95 -12.05
CA PRO A 19 3.23 -3.12 -12.70
C PRO A 19 4.23 -4.28 -12.76
N TYR A 20 3.73 -5.50 -12.69
CA TYR A 20 4.51 -6.72 -12.83
C TYR A 20 5.30 -6.76 -14.15
N ASN A 21 4.70 -6.29 -15.24
CA ASN A 21 5.34 -6.26 -16.56
C ASN A 21 6.35 -5.13 -16.73
N GLN A 22 6.46 -4.18 -15.78
CA GLN A 22 7.50 -3.16 -15.84
C GLN A 22 8.87 -3.78 -15.50
N THR A 23 9.79 -3.71 -16.46
CA THR A 23 11.13 -4.30 -16.33
C THR A 23 12.24 -3.25 -16.28
N GLU A 24 11.96 -2.00 -16.67
CA GLU A 24 12.97 -0.96 -16.78
C GLU A 24 12.86 0.09 -15.66
N CYS A 25 14.01 0.43 -15.08
CA CYS A 25 14.15 1.49 -14.09
C CYS A 25 15.59 2.03 -14.12
N ASN A 26 15.76 3.36 -14.21
CA ASN A 26 17.07 4.03 -14.16
C ASN A 26 18.11 3.47 -15.15
N GLY A 27 17.70 3.11 -16.36
CA GLY A 27 18.60 2.56 -17.39
C GLY A 27 19.00 1.09 -17.18
N HIS A 28 18.41 0.41 -16.20
CA HIS A 28 18.60 -1.02 -15.97
C HIS A 28 17.34 -1.80 -16.31
N THR A 29 17.52 -2.97 -16.92
CA THR A 29 16.44 -3.94 -17.18
C THR A 29 16.53 -5.09 -16.18
N SER A 30 15.43 -5.38 -15.51
CA SER A 30 15.27 -6.48 -14.56
C SER A 30 14.22 -7.49 -15.06
N PRO A 31 14.19 -8.72 -14.53
CA PRO A 31 13.12 -9.67 -14.82
C PRO A 31 11.74 -9.12 -14.44
N LYS A 32 10.69 -9.60 -15.12
CA LYS A 32 9.30 -9.28 -14.75
C LYS A 32 9.02 -9.59 -13.28
N GLY A 33 8.27 -8.71 -12.63
CA GLY A 33 7.94 -8.80 -11.21
C GLY A 33 9.06 -8.33 -10.26
N HIS A 34 10.33 -8.24 -10.70
CA HIS A 34 11.43 -7.82 -9.83
C HIS A 34 11.18 -6.43 -9.22
N LEU A 35 10.76 -5.48 -10.07
CA LEU A 35 10.50 -4.11 -9.66
C LEU A 35 9.30 -3.99 -8.73
N GLN A 36 8.24 -4.77 -8.97
CA GLN A 36 7.06 -4.83 -8.12
C GLN A 36 7.37 -5.43 -6.74
N GLU A 37 8.15 -6.51 -6.68
CA GLU A 37 8.56 -7.11 -5.40
C GLU A 37 9.50 -6.21 -4.60
N TYR A 38 10.36 -5.45 -5.29
CA TYR A 38 11.17 -4.43 -4.63
C TYR A 38 10.29 -3.36 -3.95
N ASP A 39 9.25 -2.88 -4.64
CA ASP A 39 8.33 -1.87 -4.10
C ASP A 39 7.49 -2.42 -2.94
N LEU A 40 7.05 -3.68 -3.02
CA LEU A 40 6.37 -4.41 -1.94
C LEU A 40 7.29 -4.78 -0.77
N GLY A 41 8.58 -4.47 -0.88
CA GLY A 41 9.63 -4.77 0.08
C GLY A 41 9.69 -3.78 1.24
N TRP A 42 10.87 -3.19 1.45
CA TRP A 42 11.30 -2.59 2.73
C TRP A 42 10.30 -1.65 3.42
N LEU A 43 9.60 -0.81 2.67
CA LEU A 43 8.72 0.22 3.23
C LEU A 43 7.36 -0.35 3.65
N VAL A 44 6.77 -1.20 2.82
CA VAL A 44 5.46 -1.83 3.04
C VAL A 44 5.56 -3.31 3.40
N LYS A 45 6.73 -3.76 3.88
CA LYS A 45 6.99 -5.15 4.27
C LYS A 45 5.96 -5.66 5.29
N ASP A 46 5.56 -4.78 6.21
CA ASP A 46 4.62 -5.06 7.30
C ASP A 46 3.15 -4.92 6.86
N ALA A 47 2.87 -4.48 5.63
CA ALA A 47 1.50 -4.41 5.13
C ALA A 47 0.83 -5.80 5.16
N PRO A 48 -0.50 -5.87 5.38
CA PRO A 48 -1.24 -7.13 5.41
C PRO A 48 -0.94 -8.00 4.18
N GLY A 49 -0.65 -9.29 4.41
CA GLY A 49 -0.31 -10.23 3.34
C GLY A 49 -1.34 -10.26 2.21
N ILE A 50 -2.62 -10.29 2.58
CA ILE A 50 -3.74 -10.26 1.64
C ILE A 50 -3.77 -9.00 0.75
N ALA A 51 -3.30 -7.85 1.25
CA ALA A 51 -3.21 -6.64 0.44
C ALA A 51 -2.10 -6.77 -0.61
N LYS A 52 -0.95 -7.34 -0.23
CA LYS A 52 0.17 -7.60 -1.15
C LYS A 52 -0.19 -8.65 -2.21
N GLU A 53 -0.91 -9.70 -1.82
CA GLU A 53 -1.44 -10.71 -2.75
C GLU A 53 -2.40 -10.09 -3.76
N TRP A 54 -3.34 -9.25 -3.30
CA TRP A 54 -4.26 -8.55 -4.20
C TRP A 54 -3.51 -7.69 -5.23
N VAL A 55 -2.47 -6.96 -4.80
CA VAL A 55 -1.62 -6.18 -5.71
C VAL A 55 -0.97 -7.06 -6.78
N ARG A 56 -0.43 -8.23 -6.40
CA ARG A 56 0.18 -9.16 -7.36
C ARG A 56 -0.83 -9.71 -8.37
N GLU A 57 -2.04 -10.02 -7.92
CA GLU A 57 -3.11 -10.56 -8.76
C GLU A 57 -3.63 -9.54 -9.78
N HIS A 58 -3.70 -8.26 -9.40
CA HIS A 58 -4.33 -7.21 -10.21
C HIS A 58 -3.31 -6.29 -10.90
N GLY A 59 -2.05 -6.33 -10.49
CA GLY A 59 -1.00 -5.40 -10.89
C GLY A 59 -0.17 -5.88 -12.07
N LYS A 60 -0.75 -6.65 -13.00
CA LYS A 60 -0.01 -7.16 -14.16
C LYS A 60 0.54 -6.02 -15.03
N ASP A 61 -0.35 -5.10 -15.38
CA ASP A 61 -0.12 -3.95 -16.28
C ASP A 61 -0.60 -2.63 -15.64
N LYS A 62 -0.90 -2.66 -14.33
CA LYS A 62 -1.42 -1.54 -13.57
C LYS A 62 -0.53 -1.27 -12.36
N SER A 63 -0.26 0.00 -12.12
CA SER A 63 0.40 0.50 -10.92
C SER A 63 -0.61 0.75 -9.81
N PHE A 64 -0.15 0.71 -8.57
CA PHE A 64 -0.98 1.00 -7.41
C PHE A 64 -0.22 1.79 -6.36
N ILE A 65 -0.94 2.46 -5.47
CA ILE A 65 -0.39 2.95 -4.21
C ILE A 65 -0.94 2.09 -3.08
N LEU A 66 -0.05 1.42 -2.35
CA LEU A 66 -0.40 0.62 -1.17
C LEU A 66 -0.12 1.43 0.09
N TYR A 67 -1.18 1.79 0.80
CA TYR A 67 -1.14 2.39 2.12
C TYR A 67 -1.33 1.31 3.19
N PHE A 68 -0.63 1.41 4.32
CA PHE A 68 -1.03 0.69 5.53
C PHE A 68 -0.95 1.58 6.75
N PHE A 69 -1.94 1.43 7.62
CA PHE A 69 -2.15 2.29 8.78
C PHE A 69 -1.87 1.51 10.06
N PHE A 70 -1.17 2.16 10.99
CA PHE A 70 -0.75 1.54 12.23
C PHE A 70 -0.64 2.58 13.34
N HIS A 71 -0.49 2.09 14.57
CA HIS A 71 0.01 2.90 15.68
C HIS A 71 1.05 2.11 16.47
N TRP A 72 1.77 2.80 17.34
CA TRP A 72 2.65 2.20 18.32
C TRP A 72 1.96 2.19 19.69
N GLY A 73 1.84 1.01 20.28
CA GLY A 73 1.29 0.83 21.63
C GLY A 73 2.22 -0.08 22.43
N ASN A 74 2.67 0.35 23.61
CA ASN A 74 3.58 -0.42 24.47
C ASN A 74 4.81 -0.98 23.72
N GLY A 75 5.41 -0.17 22.84
CA GLY A 75 6.56 -0.56 22.01
C GLY A 75 6.27 -1.51 20.85
N THR A 76 5.01 -1.93 20.66
CA THR A 76 4.59 -2.83 19.57
C THR A 76 3.85 -2.05 18.49
N LYS A 77 4.14 -2.36 17.23
CA LYS A 77 3.40 -1.85 16.07
C LYS A 77 2.09 -2.63 15.91
N VAL A 78 0.97 -1.93 15.98
CA VAL A 78 -0.36 -2.50 15.74
C VAL A 78 -0.88 -2.01 14.40
N ILE A 79 -1.03 -2.92 13.44
CA ILE A 79 -1.53 -2.62 12.10
C ILE A 79 -3.06 -2.68 12.11
N HIS A 80 -3.72 -1.65 11.58
CA HIS A 80 -5.17 -1.58 11.47
C HIS A 80 -5.68 -2.14 10.15
N GLY A 81 -4.93 -1.93 9.06
CA GLY A 81 -5.33 -2.33 7.73
C GLY A 81 -4.58 -1.60 6.64
N SER A 82 -5.07 -1.76 5.42
CA SER A 82 -4.51 -1.20 4.21
C SER A 82 -5.57 -0.63 3.28
N ILE A 83 -5.16 0.35 2.48
CA ILE A 83 -5.94 0.93 1.40
C ILE A 83 -5.07 0.84 0.15
N ILE A 84 -5.69 0.51 -0.97
CA ILE A 84 -5.07 0.48 -2.28
C ILE A 84 -5.78 1.48 -3.17
N THR A 85 -5.00 2.29 -3.89
CA THR A 85 -5.49 3.16 -4.95
C THR A 85 -4.78 2.89 -6.26
N ASP A 86 -5.34 3.36 -7.36
CA ASP A 86 -4.59 3.55 -8.60
C ASP A 86 -3.68 4.81 -8.50
N ASP A 87 -3.01 5.12 -9.61
CA ASP A 87 -2.09 6.25 -9.74
C ASP A 87 -2.78 7.62 -9.68
N ASP A 88 -4.09 7.64 -9.94
CA ASP A 88 -4.95 8.81 -9.87
C ASP A 88 -5.67 8.92 -8.51
N TYR A 89 -5.22 8.16 -7.50
CA TYR A 89 -5.79 8.12 -6.15
C TYR A 89 -7.26 7.67 -6.10
N ASN A 90 -7.75 6.96 -7.11
CA ASN A 90 -9.06 6.33 -7.06
C ASN A 90 -9.01 5.09 -6.16
N PHE A 91 -10.03 4.93 -5.32
CA PHE A 91 -10.12 3.79 -4.41
C PHE A 91 -10.29 2.47 -5.18
N GLU A 92 -9.41 1.50 -4.92
CA GLU A 92 -9.51 0.15 -5.48
C GLU A 92 -10.00 -0.84 -4.42
N ARG A 93 -9.36 -0.85 -3.25
CA ARG A 93 -9.64 -1.85 -2.21
C ARG A 93 -9.20 -1.41 -0.82
N ALA A 94 -9.89 -1.92 0.20
CA ALA A 94 -9.47 -1.83 1.60
C ALA A 94 -9.38 -3.23 2.23
N PHE A 95 -8.43 -3.40 3.13
CA PHE A 95 -8.22 -4.60 3.93
C PHE A 95 -8.10 -4.22 5.40
N TYR A 96 -8.69 -5.03 6.29
CA TYR A 96 -8.74 -4.74 7.72
C TYR A 96 -8.01 -5.86 8.48
N SER A 97 -6.97 -5.51 9.25
CA SER A 97 -6.09 -6.48 9.91
C SER A 97 -6.70 -7.13 11.16
N GLN A 98 -7.77 -6.53 11.70
CA GLN A 98 -8.53 -7.09 12.82
C GLN A 98 -10.02 -6.79 12.61
N ASN A 99 -10.88 -7.75 12.92
CA ASN A 99 -12.35 -7.58 12.93
C ASN A 99 -12.83 -6.67 14.09
N SER A 100 -11.98 -5.76 14.59
CA SER A 100 -12.36 -4.78 15.59
C SER A 100 -13.02 -3.57 14.91
N PHE A 101 -14.10 -3.09 15.52
CA PHE A 101 -14.81 -1.89 15.09
C PHE A 101 -13.86 -0.68 14.96
N LYS A 102 -12.84 -0.58 15.83
CA LYS A 102 -11.84 0.48 15.82
C LYS A 102 -10.97 0.46 14.56
N SER A 103 -10.45 -0.71 14.15
CA SER A 103 -9.64 -0.81 12.93
C SER A 103 -10.45 -0.43 11.69
N ARG A 104 -11.72 -0.84 11.62
CA ARG A 104 -12.62 -0.42 10.54
C ARG A 104 -12.82 1.09 10.51
N SER A 105 -13.17 1.69 11.64
CA SER A 105 -13.36 3.14 11.74
C SER A 105 -12.11 3.94 11.33
N ILE A 106 -10.91 3.49 11.70
CA ILE A 106 -9.66 4.15 11.32
C ILE A 106 -9.44 4.09 9.80
N ILE A 107 -9.61 2.92 9.19
CA ILE A 107 -9.41 2.74 7.75
C ILE A 107 -10.46 3.50 6.95
N ASP A 108 -11.73 3.42 7.36
CA ASP A 108 -12.83 4.10 6.67
C ASP A 108 -12.70 5.64 6.77
N GLU A 109 -12.19 6.16 7.88
CA GLU A 109 -11.87 7.58 8.03
C GLU A 109 -10.66 7.96 7.19
N ALA A 110 -9.56 7.20 7.27
CA ALA A 110 -8.35 7.47 6.52
C ALA A 110 -8.57 7.46 5.01
N ARG A 111 -9.44 6.57 4.50
CA ARG A 111 -9.82 6.49 3.08
C ARG A 111 -10.20 7.86 2.52
N LYS A 112 -11.05 8.61 3.24
CA LYS A 112 -11.53 9.94 2.82
C LYS A 112 -10.44 10.96 2.53
N TYR A 113 -9.22 10.75 3.04
CA TYR A 113 -8.10 11.67 2.89
C TYR A 113 -7.02 11.18 1.92
N VAL A 114 -7.02 9.90 1.59
CA VAL A 114 -6.02 9.28 0.70
C VAL A 114 -6.60 8.83 -0.63
N THR A 115 -7.93 8.91 -0.79
CA THR A 115 -8.64 8.59 -2.03
C THR A 115 -9.47 9.78 -2.50
N ASN A 116 -9.69 9.86 -3.82
CA ASN A 116 -10.54 10.88 -4.43
C ASN A 116 -12.05 10.60 -4.29
N ASN A 117 -12.43 9.37 -3.88
CA ASN A 117 -13.80 8.90 -3.72
C ASN A 117 -14.02 8.26 -2.35
#